data_AF-A0A2S6THC5-F1
#
_entry.id   AF-A0A2S6THC5-F1
#
_cell.length_a   1.000
_cell.length_b   1.000
_cell.length_c   1.000
_cell.angle_alpha   90.00
_cell.angle_beta   90.00
_cell.angle_gamma   90.00
#
_symmetry.space_group_name_H-M   'P 1'
#
loop_
_entity.id
_entity.type
_entity.pdbx_description
1 polymer ?
#
loop_
_entity_poly.entity_id
_entity_poly.type
_entity_poly.pdbx_seq_one_letter_code
_entity_poly.pdbx_strand_id
1 'polypeptide(L)'
;AAAPDLRFDLRPQKEHLRMVGKDLAAMLPPGARLGIIDPKGNGLAALMVRYELTKDSTPGKAPSVPASYDFADRDKSLKDFMAGMGASHAWVFQTSKKVRQALGVDLPGRASHLLEKKDGAWKLLESWPYGGWEDPYRLPD
;
A
#
# COMPACT_ATOMS: atom_id res chain seq x y z
N ALA A 1 10.77 37.74 7.82
CA ALA A 1 11.10 36.30 7.91
C ALA A 1 10.93 35.73 6.51
N ALA A 2 11.95 35.07 5.96
CA ALA A 2 11.82 34.37 4.68
C ALA A 2 10.88 33.18 4.90
N ALA A 3 9.86 33.02 4.06
CA ALA A 3 9.03 31.83 4.04
C ALA A 3 9.93 30.60 3.84
N PRO A 4 9.70 29.47 4.53
CA PRO A 4 10.42 28.24 4.20
C PRO A 4 10.17 27.94 2.72
N ASP A 5 11.25 27.84 1.96
CA ASP A 5 11.26 27.67 0.51
C ASP A 5 10.38 26.46 0.15
N LEU A 6 9.34 26.68 -0.65
CA LEU A 6 8.41 25.62 -1.04
C LEU A 6 9.17 24.66 -1.97
N ARG A 7 9.74 23.60 -1.40
CA ARG A 7 10.46 22.52 -2.09
C ARG A 7 9.48 21.68 -2.91
N PHE A 8 8.99 22.21 -4.03
CA PHE A 8 8.13 21.48 -4.96
C PHE A 8 8.81 20.22 -5.51
N ASP A 9 10.15 20.15 -5.49
CA ASP A 9 10.94 19.00 -5.90
C ASP A 9 10.78 17.79 -4.97
N LEU A 10 10.58 18.03 -3.66
CA LEU A 10 10.35 16.96 -2.70
C LEU A 10 8.95 16.40 -2.91
N ARG A 11 8.90 15.11 -3.27
CA ARG A 11 7.66 14.33 -3.28
C ARG A 11 7.82 13.19 -2.28
N PRO A 12 7.66 13.46 -0.96
CA PRO A 12 7.79 12.46 0.10
C PRO A 12 6.97 11.20 -0.20
N GLN A 13 5.79 11.37 -0.80
CA GLN A 13 4.97 10.26 -1.29
C GLN A 13 5.73 9.35 -2.26
N LYS A 14 6.32 9.90 -3.32
CA LYS A 14 7.00 9.09 -4.34
C LYS A 14 8.23 8.38 -3.77
N GLU A 15 8.97 9.05 -2.91
CA GLU A 15 10.11 8.46 -2.19
C GLU A 15 9.66 7.30 -1.32
N HIS A 16 8.60 7.49 -0.53
CA HIS A 16 7.99 6.46 0.30
C HIS A 16 7.52 5.26 -0.52
N LEU A 17 6.76 5.50 -1.58
CA LEU A 17 6.25 4.44 -2.48
C LEU A 17 7.39 3.63 -3.11
N ARG A 18 8.49 4.30 -3.48
CA ARG A 18 9.65 3.64 -4.09
C ARG A 18 10.44 2.82 -3.08
N MET A 19 10.61 3.32 -1.86
CA MET A 19 11.25 2.59 -0.77
C MET A 19 10.41 1.35 -0.39
N VAL A 20 9.12 1.55 -0.10
CA VAL A 20 8.22 0.46 0.27
C VAL A 20 8.06 -0.56 -0.85
N GLY A 21 7.96 -0.13 -2.12
CA GLY A 21 7.86 -1.05 -3.25
C GLY A 21 9.04 -2.01 -3.37
N LYS A 22 10.26 -1.55 -3.08
CA LYS A 22 11.46 -2.41 -3.04
C LYS A 22 11.39 -3.41 -1.89
N ASP A 23 11.01 -2.96 -0.71
CA ASP A 23 10.89 -3.82 0.47
C ASP A 23 9.81 -4.90 0.24
N LEU A 24 8.66 -4.52 -0.32
CA LEU A 24 7.61 -5.46 -0.71
C LEU A 24 8.14 -6.53 -1.68
N ALA A 25 8.93 -6.16 -2.69
CA ALA A 25 9.51 -7.11 -3.64
C ALA A 25 10.49 -8.10 -2.97
N ALA A 26 11.20 -7.67 -1.93
CA ALA A 26 12.11 -8.50 -1.16
C ALA A 26 11.39 -9.41 -0.15
N MET A 27 10.29 -8.93 0.45
CA MET A 27 9.58 -9.62 1.53
C MET A 27 8.51 -10.60 1.03
N LEU A 28 7.87 -10.32 -0.10
CA LEU A 28 6.76 -11.14 -0.58
C LEU A 28 7.25 -12.50 -1.10
N PRO A 29 6.64 -13.62 -0.65
CA PRO A 29 6.97 -14.92 -1.19
C PRO A 29 6.55 -15.03 -2.67
N PRO A 30 7.20 -15.91 -3.46
CA PRO A 30 6.77 -16.20 -4.83
C PRO A 30 5.28 -16.57 -4.89
N GLY A 31 4.56 -16.02 -5.87
CA GLY A 31 3.13 -16.25 -6.04
C GLY A 31 2.22 -15.55 -5.02
N ALA A 32 2.75 -14.72 -4.11
CA ALA A 32 1.94 -13.92 -3.21
C ALA A 32 0.91 -13.07 -3.97
N ARG A 33 -0.34 -13.12 -3.54
CA ARG A 33 -1.41 -12.25 -4.04
C ARG A 33 -1.53 -11.06 -3.11
N LEU A 34 -1.17 -9.88 -3.60
CA LEU A 34 -1.08 -8.64 -2.85
C LEU A 34 -2.27 -7.73 -3.16
N GLY A 35 -3.10 -7.44 -2.16
CA GLY A 35 -4.08 -6.37 -2.22
C GLY A 35 -3.44 -5.02 -1.88
N ILE A 36 -3.42 -4.08 -2.83
CA ILE A 36 -2.98 -2.70 -2.63
C ILE A 36 -4.20 -1.87 -2.23
N ILE A 37 -4.17 -1.30 -1.02
CA ILE A 37 -5.29 -0.59 -0.41
C ILE A 37 -4.90 0.87 -0.22
N ASP A 38 -5.49 1.73 -1.05
CA ASP A 38 -5.19 3.15 -1.12
C ASP A 38 -6.49 3.95 -1.32
N PRO A 39 -7.28 4.13 -0.26
CA PRO A 39 -8.68 4.56 -0.37
C PRO A 39 -8.91 5.95 -0.94
N LYS A 40 -7.94 6.85 -0.78
CA LYS A 40 -8.01 8.24 -1.27
C LYS A 40 -7.12 8.44 -2.49
N GLY A 41 -6.49 7.38 -2.98
CA GLY A 41 -5.52 7.47 -4.04
C GLY A 41 -6.13 7.62 -5.42
N ASN A 42 -5.31 8.12 -6.33
CA ASN A 42 -5.61 8.26 -7.75
C ASN A 42 -4.91 7.17 -8.60
N GLY A 43 -4.50 6.07 -7.98
CA GLY A 43 -3.79 4.97 -8.62
C GLY A 43 -2.26 5.09 -8.64
N LEU A 44 -1.67 6.21 -8.20
CA LEU A 44 -0.21 6.39 -8.17
C LEU A 44 0.49 5.33 -7.29
N ALA A 45 -0.04 5.04 -6.10
CA ALA A 45 0.55 4.04 -5.21
C ALA A 45 0.57 2.65 -5.86
N ALA A 46 -0.55 2.27 -6.50
CA ALA A 46 -0.65 1.03 -7.24
C ALA A 46 0.35 0.95 -8.39
N LEU A 47 0.50 2.01 -9.18
CA LEU A 47 1.44 2.06 -10.29
C LEU A 47 2.89 1.89 -9.82
N MET A 48 3.30 2.63 -8.79
CA MET A 48 4.66 2.60 -8.26
C MET A 48 5.01 1.25 -7.64
N VAL A 49 4.11 0.69 -6.81
CA VAL A 49 4.35 -0.63 -6.19
C VAL A 49 4.37 -1.73 -7.25
N ARG A 50 3.46 -1.71 -8.23
CA ARG A 50 3.49 -2.67 -9.36
C ARG A 50 4.83 -2.62 -10.08
N TYR A 51 5.32 -1.42 -10.41
CA TYR A 51 6.61 -1.25 -11.07
C TYR A 51 7.76 -1.87 -10.26
N GLU A 52 7.86 -1.58 -8.96
CA GLU A 52 8.92 -2.12 -8.11
C GLU A 52 8.84 -3.64 -7.94
N LEU A 53 7.63 -4.22 -7.92
CA LEU A 53 7.42 -5.66 -7.85
C LEU A 53 7.83 -6.39 -9.15
N THR A 54 7.74 -5.73 -10.31
CA THR A 54 7.94 -6.39 -11.61
C THR A 54 9.23 -6.01 -12.32
N LYS A 55 9.91 -4.92 -11.93
CA LYS A 55 11.10 -4.42 -12.64
C LYS A 55 12.26 -5.44 -12.71
N ASP A 56 12.38 -6.31 -11.70
CA ASP A 56 13.46 -7.30 -11.57
C ASP A 56 12.95 -8.73 -11.82
N SER A 57 11.90 -8.88 -12.64
CA SER A 57 11.29 -10.18 -12.95
C SER A 57 12.32 -11.20 -13.43
N THR A 58 12.74 -12.08 -12.53
CA THR A 58 13.72 -13.14 -12.83
C THR A 58 12.99 -14.34 -13.45
N PRO A 59 13.46 -14.90 -14.57
CA PRO A 59 12.88 -16.09 -15.16
C PRO A 59 12.76 -17.22 -14.13
N GLY A 60 11.57 -17.81 -13.98
CA GLY A 60 11.31 -18.94 -13.08
C GLY A 60 10.81 -18.60 -11.67
N LYS A 61 10.80 -17.33 -11.24
CA LYS A 61 10.13 -16.93 -9.98
C LYS A 61 8.68 -16.53 -10.29
N ALA A 62 7.71 -17.19 -9.67
CA ALA A 62 6.30 -16.80 -9.82
C ALA A 62 6.12 -15.36 -9.30
N PRO A 63 5.71 -14.39 -10.15
CA PRO A 63 5.60 -13.01 -9.73
C PRO A 63 4.48 -12.87 -8.69
N SER A 64 4.64 -11.92 -7.77
CA SER A 64 3.51 -11.51 -6.95
C SER A 64 2.41 -10.94 -7.86
N VAL A 65 1.15 -11.20 -7.51
CA VAL A 65 -0.01 -10.71 -8.27
C VAL A 65 -0.64 -9.54 -7.53
N PRO A 66 -0.32 -8.29 -7.90
CA PRO A 66 -0.93 -7.12 -7.30
C PRO A 66 -2.33 -6.84 -7.88
N ALA A 67 -3.30 -6.61 -7.00
CA ALA A 67 -4.59 -6.05 -7.34
C ALA A 67 -4.86 -4.83 -6.46
N SER A 68 -5.48 -3.80 -7.02
CA SER A 68 -5.68 -2.53 -6.32
C SER A 68 -7.15 -2.38 -5.95
N TYR A 69 -7.43 -2.01 -4.72
CA TYR A 69 -8.77 -1.72 -4.25
C TYR A 69 -8.99 -0.21 -4.20
N ASP A 70 -10.01 0.24 -4.91
CA ASP A 70 -10.51 1.61 -4.88
C ASP A 70 -11.86 1.65 -4.16
N PHE A 71 -12.00 2.56 -3.19
CA PHE A 71 -13.25 2.74 -2.46
C PHE A 71 -14.32 3.49 -3.26
N ALA A 72 -13.98 4.02 -4.43
CA ALA A 72 -14.94 4.52 -5.41
C ALA A 72 -15.83 3.41 -5.99
N ASP A 73 -15.33 2.17 -6.01
CA ASP A 73 -16.13 0.98 -6.35
C ASP A 73 -17.04 0.63 -5.16
N ARG A 74 -18.31 1.05 -5.26
CA ARG A 74 -19.31 0.91 -4.19
C ARG A 74 -19.95 -0.48 -4.14
N ASP A 75 -19.75 -1.30 -5.17
CA ASP A 75 -20.47 -2.57 -5.33
C ASP A 75 -19.77 -3.72 -4.61
N LYS A 76 -18.49 -3.57 -4.25
CA LYS A 76 -17.71 -4.61 -3.56
C LYS A 76 -17.08 -4.09 -2.29
N SER A 77 -17.33 -4.78 -1.18
CA SER A 77 -16.63 -4.49 0.07
C SER A 77 -15.14 -4.86 -0.07
N LEU A 78 -14.28 -4.21 0.72
CA LEU A 78 -12.86 -4.57 0.80
C LEU A 78 -12.68 -6.06 1.16
N LYS A 79 -13.56 -6.61 2.01
CA LYS A 79 -13.50 -8.03 2.40
C LYS A 79 -13.77 -8.94 1.19
N ASP A 80 -14.77 -8.61 0.37
CA ASP A 80 -15.14 -9.41 -0.81
C ASP A 80 -14.09 -9.29 -1.90
N PHE A 81 -13.52 -8.09 -2.10
CA PHE A 81 -12.38 -7.89 -2.99
C PHE A 81 -11.20 -8.79 -2.61
N MET A 82 -10.79 -8.75 -1.33
CA MET A 82 -9.66 -9.56 -0.84
C MET A 82 -9.95 -11.06 -0.93
N ALA A 83 -11.18 -11.48 -0.67
CA ALA A 83 -11.60 -12.88 -0.79
C ALA A 83 -11.62 -13.34 -2.27
N GLY A 84 -12.20 -12.54 -3.17
CA GLY A 84 -12.34 -12.87 -4.59
C GLY A 84 -11.01 -13.04 -5.30
N MET A 85 -9.99 -12.24 -4.95
CA MET A 85 -8.64 -12.43 -5.48
C MET A 85 -7.85 -13.54 -4.75
N GLY A 86 -8.36 -14.06 -3.63
CA GLY A 86 -7.62 -14.97 -2.75
C GLY A 86 -6.36 -14.31 -2.17
N ALA A 87 -6.50 -13.08 -1.67
CA ALA A 87 -5.37 -12.30 -1.17
C ALA A 87 -4.66 -13.01 0.00
N SER A 88 -3.36 -13.15 -0.15
CA SER A 88 -2.45 -13.66 0.88
C SER A 88 -1.83 -12.52 1.70
N HIS A 89 -1.67 -11.35 1.07
CA HIS A 89 -1.03 -10.18 1.64
C HIS A 89 -1.85 -8.94 1.33
N ALA A 90 -1.77 -7.94 2.20
CA ALA A 90 -2.41 -6.65 2.02
C ALA A 90 -1.40 -5.55 2.32
N TRP A 91 -1.18 -4.64 1.39
CA TRP A 91 -0.44 -3.43 1.66
C TRP A 91 -1.39 -2.25 1.75
N VAL A 92 -1.43 -1.61 2.93
CA VAL A 92 -2.28 -0.47 3.24
C VAL A 92 -1.42 0.79 3.20
N PHE A 93 -1.65 1.67 2.23
CA PHE A 93 -0.90 2.92 2.13
C PHE A 93 -1.40 3.98 3.13
N GLN A 94 -2.72 4.07 3.30
CA GLN A 94 -3.34 4.98 4.25
C GLN A 94 -4.33 4.24 5.17
N THR A 95 -4.07 4.32 6.47
CA THR A 95 -4.97 3.77 7.48
C THR A 95 -6.26 4.59 7.55
N SER A 96 -7.41 3.90 7.58
CA SER A 96 -8.72 4.51 7.88
C SER A 96 -9.53 3.61 8.82
N LYS A 97 -10.57 4.16 9.45
CA LYS A 97 -11.48 3.37 10.29
C LYS A 97 -12.10 2.21 9.50
N LYS A 98 -12.51 2.45 8.25
CA LYS A 98 -13.11 1.44 7.37
C LYS A 98 -12.12 0.31 7.03
N VAL A 99 -10.85 0.64 6.77
CA VAL A 99 -9.81 -0.36 6.52
C VAL A 99 -9.54 -1.21 7.77
N ARG A 100 -9.35 -0.57 8.93
CA ARG A 100 -9.13 -1.28 10.21
C ARG A 100 -10.27 -2.24 10.55
N GLN A 101 -11.52 -1.79 10.38
CA GLN A 101 -12.70 -2.62 10.60
C GLN A 101 -12.79 -3.79 9.60
N ALA A 102 -12.53 -3.56 8.32
CA ALA A 102 -12.63 -4.60 7.29
C ALA A 102 -11.55 -5.68 7.44
N LEU A 103 -10.35 -5.31 7.90
CA LEU A 103 -9.22 -6.22 8.06
C LEU A 103 -9.11 -6.77 9.49
N GLY A 104 -9.85 -6.23 10.46
CA GLY A 104 -9.83 -6.68 11.85
C GLY A 104 -8.49 -6.41 12.56
N VAL A 105 -7.81 -5.33 12.18
CA VAL A 105 -6.49 -4.95 12.72
C VAL A 105 -6.52 -3.52 13.24
N ASP A 106 -5.77 -3.24 14.30
CA ASP A 106 -5.42 -1.87 14.64
C ASP A 106 -4.09 -1.51 14.00
N LEU A 107 -4.08 -0.41 13.27
CA LEU A 107 -2.93 0.05 12.49
C LEU A 107 -2.62 1.48 12.92
N PRO A 108 -1.34 1.77 13.24
CA PRO A 108 -0.90 3.13 13.50
C PRO A 108 -1.30 4.11 12.39
N GLY A 109 -1.51 5.37 12.78
CA GLY A 109 -1.57 6.47 11.83
C GLY A 109 -0.18 6.82 11.31
N ARG A 110 -0.12 7.64 10.24
CA ARG A 110 1.12 8.15 9.66
C ARG A 110 2.15 7.06 9.25
N ALA A 111 1.66 5.90 8.85
CA ALA A 111 2.49 4.82 8.31
C ALA A 111 1.73 4.05 7.23
N SER A 112 2.47 3.36 6.37
CA SER A 112 1.93 2.30 5.54
C SER A 112 2.27 0.94 6.16
N HIS A 113 1.43 -0.06 5.90
CA HIS A 113 1.51 -1.35 6.60
C HIS A 113 1.42 -2.51 5.62
N LEU A 114 2.26 -3.52 5.80
CA LEU A 114 2.12 -4.81 5.15
C LEU A 114 1.49 -5.79 6.14
N LEU A 115 0.44 -6.46 5.70
CA LEU A 115 -0.24 -7.52 6.44
C LEU A 115 -0.10 -8.84 5.69
N GLU A 116 -0.06 -9.91 6.46
CA GLU A 116 -0.11 -11.29 5.98
C GLU A 116 -1.39 -11.95 6.51
N LYS A 117 -2.03 -12.78 5.69
CA LYS A 117 -3.17 -13.59 6.11
C LYS A 117 -2.70 -14.91 6.69
N LYS A 118 -2.88 -15.13 8.00
CA LYS A 118 -2.60 -16.40 8.70
C LYS A 118 -3.85 -16.91 9.39
N ASP A 119 -4.17 -18.18 9.16
CA ASP A 119 -5.31 -18.87 9.80
C ASP A 119 -6.64 -18.11 9.65
N GLY A 120 -6.83 -17.47 8.48
CA GLY A 120 -8.01 -16.66 8.18
C GLY A 120 -8.00 -15.24 8.72
N ALA A 121 -7.04 -14.87 9.57
CA ALA A 121 -6.90 -13.53 10.16
C ALA A 121 -5.76 -12.73 9.52
N TRP A 122 -5.91 -11.41 9.47
CA TRP A 122 -4.84 -10.51 9.06
C TRP A 122 -3.92 -10.22 10.23
N LYS A 123 -2.61 -10.33 10.02
CA LYS A 123 -1.58 -9.99 11.01
C LYS A 123 -0.64 -8.95 10.41
N LEU A 124 -0.25 -7.98 11.22
CA LEU A 124 0.77 -7.00 10.86
C LEU A 124 2.11 -7.71 10.68
N LEU A 125 2.72 -7.51 9.51
CA LEU A 125 4.04 -8.04 9.16
C LEU A 125 5.10 -6.95 9.23
N GLU A 126 4.81 -5.77 8.69
CA GLU A 126 5.76 -4.64 8.66
C GLU A 126 5.03 -3.29 8.61
N SER A 127 5.70 -2.22 9.09
CA SER A 127 5.22 -0.85 9.05
C SER A 127 6.31 0.14 8.65
N TRP A 128 5.99 1.04 7.72
CA TRP A 128 6.89 2.11 7.30
C TRP A 128 6.31 3.47 7.70
N PRO A 129 6.96 4.22 8.61
CA PRO A 129 6.57 5.57 8.94
C PRO A 129 6.55 6.46 7.69
N TYR A 130 5.51 7.28 7.54
CA TYR A 130 5.41 8.27 6.48
C TYR A 130 5.87 9.63 7.01
N GLY A 131 7.03 10.07 6.51
CA GLY A 131 7.66 11.35 6.88
C GLY A 131 7.09 12.58 6.19
N GLY A 132 6.13 12.41 5.27
CA GLY A 132 5.50 13.50 4.54
C GLY A 132 4.36 14.20 5.28
N TRP A 133 3.54 14.91 4.51
CA TRP A 133 2.35 15.61 4.98
C TRP A 133 1.28 14.66 5.52
N GLU A 134 0.33 15.19 6.31
CA GLU A 134 -0.80 14.40 6.85
C GLU A 134 -1.64 13.75 5.74
N ASP A 135 -1.87 14.48 4.64
CA ASP A 135 -2.44 13.92 3.42
C ASP A 135 -1.35 13.79 2.35
N PRO A 136 -0.93 12.56 1.98
CA PRO A 136 0.06 12.34 0.93
C PRO A 136 -0.36 12.85 -0.46
N TYR A 137 -1.64 13.15 -0.67
CA TYR A 137 -2.18 13.66 -1.94
C TYR A 137 -2.38 15.17 -1.97
N ARG A 138 -2.27 15.84 -0.81
CA ARG A 138 -2.39 17.30 -0.75
C ARG A 138 -1.02 17.94 -1.02
N LEU A 139 -0.97 18.87 -1.96
CA LEU A 139 0.19 19.75 -2.09
C LEU A 139 0.25 20.67 -0.86
N PRO A 140 1.44 20.97 -0.31
CA PRO A 140 1.56 21.97 0.73
C PRO A 140 1.01 23.31 0.19
N ASP A 141 0.16 23.97 0.99
CA ASP A 141 -0.35 25.31 0.72
C ASP A 141 0.82 26.33 0.66
#